data_AF-Q8RT29-F1
#
_entry.id   AF-Q8RT29-F1
#
_cell.length_a   1.000
_cell.length_b   1.000
_cell.length_c   1.000
_cell.angle_alpha   90.00
_cell.angle_beta   90.00
_cell.angle_gamma   90.00
#
_symmetry.space_group_name_H-M   'P 1'
#
loop_
_entity.id
_entity.type
_entity.pdbx_description
1 polymer ?
#
loop_
_entity_poly.entity_id
_entity_poly.type
_entity_poly.pdbx_seq_one_letter_code
_entity_poly.pdbx_strand_id
1 'polypeptide(L)'
;IVKWNLEAAIKAFKGDKTAVPVVDRIDVNYQPGHGFTSMGETKEPDGKFFISDNKFSKDRFLPVGPLHPETAQLIDISGDKMKLVADHAVYSEPHDSIVIRRDIIKTRQVYNIDEFPNAVKDPKECRVERKGKQVTVYLTSQAPAFGLREFTVKKGDEVTIILTNLDKVEDLTHGFGIRSHINFIVSPQESKSVTFKADKPGVYWCYCTN
;
A
#
# COMPACT_ATOMS: atom_id res chain seq x y z
N ILE A 1 -21.70 -17.83 -2.91
CA ILE A 1 -20.75 -18.42 -3.89
C ILE A 1 -21.19 -19.84 -4.25
N VAL A 2 -21.01 -20.24 -5.51
CA VAL A 2 -21.35 -21.58 -6.01
C VAL A 2 -20.07 -22.33 -6.39
N LYS A 3 -19.81 -23.47 -5.76
CA LYS A 3 -18.71 -24.38 -6.12
C LYS A 3 -19.23 -25.40 -7.13
N TRP A 4 -18.55 -25.53 -8.27
CA TRP A 4 -18.96 -26.43 -9.34
C TRP A 4 -17.77 -27.12 -9.99
N ASN A 5 -18.02 -28.30 -10.56
CA ASN A 5 -17.01 -29.11 -11.25
C ASN A 5 -17.16 -28.96 -12.77
N LEU A 6 -16.08 -28.55 -13.43
CA LEU A 6 -16.08 -28.27 -14.87
C LEU A 6 -16.34 -29.52 -15.73
N GLU A 7 -15.73 -30.65 -15.40
CA GLU A 7 -15.93 -31.90 -16.16
C GLU A 7 -17.37 -32.40 -16.07
N ALA A 8 -17.96 -32.36 -14.87
CA ALA A 8 -19.35 -32.71 -14.65
C ALA A 8 -20.29 -31.74 -15.41
N ALA A 9 -19.97 -30.45 -15.44
CA ALA A 9 -20.72 -29.48 -16.25
C ALA A 9 -20.65 -29.81 -17.76
N ILE A 10 -19.48 -30.19 -18.27
CA ILE A 10 -19.30 -30.60 -19.67
C ILE A 10 -20.09 -31.88 -19.98
N LYS A 11 -20.10 -32.88 -19.08
CA LYS A 11 -20.90 -34.10 -19.23
C LYS A 11 -22.39 -33.81 -19.25
N ALA A 12 -22.87 -33.00 -18.29
CA ALA A 12 -24.25 -32.56 -18.23
C ALA A 12 -24.67 -31.83 -19.52
N PHE A 13 -23.81 -30.95 -20.04
CA PHE A 13 -24.03 -30.25 -21.30
C PHE A 13 -24.16 -31.20 -22.50
N LYS A 14 -23.42 -32.32 -22.50
CA LYS A 14 -23.51 -33.39 -23.52
C LYS A 14 -24.71 -34.33 -23.35
N GLY A 15 -25.59 -34.08 -22.39
CA GLY A 15 -26.83 -34.84 -22.17
C GLY A 15 -26.76 -35.93 -21.11
N ASP A 16 -25.64 -36.06 -20.39
CA ASP A 16 -25.56 -36.96 -19.22
C ASP A 16 -26.39 -36.39 -18.06
N LYS A 17 -27.59 -36.95 -17.86
CA LYS A 17 -28.52 -36.54 -16.80
C LYS A 17 -28.07 -36.95 -15.38
N THR A 18 -27.02 -37.75 -15.26
CA THR A 18 -26.49 -38.23 -13.97
C THR A 18 -25.34 -37.37 -13.44
N ALA A 19 -24.74 -36.53 -14.29
CA ALA A 19 -23.69 -35.62 -13.87
C ALA A 19 -24.24 -34.55 -12.92
N VAL A 20 -23.50 -34.27 -11.84
CA VAL A 20 -23.85 -33.25 -10.82
C VAL A 20 -22.82 -32.12 -10.85
N PRO A 21 -23.06 -31.03 -11.60
CA PRO A 21 -22.08 -29.95 -11.74
C PRO A 21 -21.89 -29.11 -10.48
N VAL A 22 -22.97 -28.80 -9.76
CA VAL A 22 -22.93 -27.99 -8.54
C VAL A 22 -22.67 -28.89 -7.34
N VAL A 23 -21.52 -28.69 -6.68
CA VAL A 23 -21.07 -29.55 -5.57
C VAL A 23 -21.24 -28.88 -4.21
N ASP A 24 -21.31 -27.54 -4.18
CA ASP A 24 -21.57 -26.80 -2.96
C ASP A 24 -22.08 -25.38 -3.20
N ARG A 25 -22.73 -24.80 -2.19
CA ARG A 25 -23.13 -23.39 -2.14
C ARG A 25 -22.91 -22.85 -0.74
N ILE A 26 -22.42 -21.63 -0.65
CA ILE A 26 -22.27 -20.91 0.61
C ILE A 26 -22.83 -19.49 0.46
N ASP A 27 -23.55 -19.04 1.48
CA ASP A 27 -24.01 -17.67 1.56
C ASP A 27 -22.82 -16.75 1.91
N VAL A 28 -22.81 -15.57 1.30
CA VAL A 28 -21.80 -14.53 1.52
C VAL A 28 -22.49 -13.19 1.75
N ASN A 29 -21.81 -12.31 2.46
CA ASN A 29 -22.41 -11.14 3.09
C ASN A 29 -21.66 -9.86 2.70
N TYR A 30 -22.21 -8.99 1.85
CA TYR A 30 -23.34 -9.22 0.93
C TYR A 30 -23.05 -8.67 -0.46
N GLN A 31 -23.75 -9.24 -1.45
CA GLN A 31 -23.60 -8.88 -2.87
C GLN A 31 -22.14 -9.07 -3.33
N PRO A 32 -21.72 -10.34 -3.50
CA PRO A 32 -20.36 -10.64 -3.97
C PRO A 32 -20.15 -10.04 -5.35
N GLY A 33 -19.00 -9.39 -5.53
CA GLY A 33 -18.46 -8.98 -6.82
C GLY A 33 -17.51 -10.04 -7.34
N HIS A 34 -16.21 -9.76 -7.26
CA HIS A 34 -15.17 -10.71 -7.63
C HIS A 34 -14.85 -11.69 -6.49
N GLY A 35 -14.13 -12.75 -6.83
CA GLY A 35 -13.51 -13.60 -5.83
C GLY A 35 -12.29 -14.34 -6.37
N PHE A 36 -11.37 -14.65 -5.46
CA PHE A 36 -9.99 -15.02 -5.79
C PHE A 36 -9.58 -16.25 -5.01
N THR A 37 -8.85 -17.16 -5.63
CA THR A 37 -8.24 -18.30 -4.90
C THR A 37 -6.77 -18.07 -4.64
N SER A 38 -6.26 -18.69 -3.57
CA SER A 38 -4.82 -18.73 -3.30
C SER A 38 -4.06 -19.34 -4.49
N MET A 39 -3.15 -18.54 -5.06
CA MET A 39 -2.40 -18.84 -6.28
C MET A 39 -3.27 -19.10 -7.52
N GLY A 40 -4.53 -18.67 -7.51
CA GLY A 40 -5.58 -19.02 -8.47
C GLY A 40 -5.29 -18.67 -9.93
N GLU A 41 -4.58 -17.57 -10.16
CA GLU A 41 -4.25 -17.05 -11.49
C GLU A 41 -2.84 -17.46 -11.94
N THR A 42 -2.33 -18.55 -11.36
CA THR A 42 -1.01 -19.10 -11.67
C THR A 42 -1.13 -20.55 -12.12
N LYS A 43 0.01 -21.19 -12.45
CA LYS A 43 0.08 -22.64 -12.68
C LYS A 43 0.12 -23.45 -11.38
N GLU A 44 0.15 -22.79 -10.22
CA GLU A 44 0.29 -23.42 -8.89
C GLU A 44 -0.90 -23.13 -7.96
N PRO A 45 -2.18 -23.19 -8.41
CA PRO A 45 -3.32 -23.00 -7.51
C PRO A 45 -3.30 -24.11 -6.45
N ASP A 46 -3.42 -23.73 -5.17
CA ASP A 46 -3.24 -24.68 -4.06
C ASP A 46 -4.56 -25.23 -3.48
N GLY A 47 -5.70 -24.67 -3.92
CA GLY A 47 -7.04 -25.10 -3.51
C GLY A 47 -7.33 -24.91 -2.02
N LYS A 48 -6.63 -24.01 -1.32
CA LYS A 48 -6.79 -23.81 0.13
C LYS A 48 -7.82 -22.75 0.49
N PHE A 49 -7.71 -21.56 -0.11
CA PHE A 49 -8.53 -20.42 0.25
C PHE A 49 -9.20 -19.79 -0.97
N PHE A 50 -10.40 -19.27 -0.74
CA PHE A 50 -11.14 -18.38 -1.63
C PHE A 50 -11.49 -17.11 -0.86
N ILE A 51 -11.34 -15.95 -1.49
CA ILE A 51 -11.78 -14.67 -0.94
C ILE A 51 -12.98 -14.21 -1.75
N SER A 52 -14.09 -13.90 -1.08
CA SER A 52 -15.28 -13.27 -1.68
C SER A 52 -15.30 -11.79 -1.33
N ASP A 53 -15.11 -10.92 -2.32
CA ASP A 53 -15.19 -9.48 -2.12
C ASP A 53 -16.64 -9.01 -2.32
N ASN A 54 -17.26 -8.59 -1.22
CA ASN A 54 -18.67 -8.27 -1.15
C ASN A 54 -18.89 -6.76 -1.02
N LYS A 55 -19.83 -6.23 -1.81
CA LYS A 55 -20.04 -4.79 -1.99
C LYS A 55 -20.81 -4.09 -0.87
N PHE A 56 -21.46 -4.84 0.02
CA PHE A 56 -22.16 -4.26 1.16
C PHE A 56 -21.89 -5.06 2.43
N SER A 57 -21.45 -4.39 3.49
CA SER A 57 -21.27 -5.03 4.80
C SER A 57 -22.53 -5.05 5.67
N LYS A 58 -23.40 -4.03 5.58
CA LYS A 58 -24.64 -3.93 6.36
C LYS A 58 -24.42 -4.23 7.86
N ASP A 59 -24.96 -5.34 8.35
CA ASP A 59 -24.98 -5.76 9.74
C ASP A 59 -23.78 -6.63 10.14
N ARG A 60 -22.78 -6.81 9.27
CA ARG A 60 -21.60 -7.64 9.56
C ARG A 60 -20.61 -7.02 10.55
N PHE A 61 -20.64 -5.69 10.71
CA PHE A 61 -19.74 -4.95 11.59
C PHE A 61 -20.51 -3.98 12.49
N LEU A 62 -19.81 -3.41 13.49
CA LEU A 62 -20.36 -2.30 14.27
C LEU A 62 -20.71 -1.13 13.35
N PRO A 63 -21.84 -0.43 13.58
CA PRO A 63 -22.27 0.67 12.73
C PRO A 63 -21.31 1.86 12.84
N VAL A 64 -20.90 2.41 11.69
CA VAL A 64 -19.93 3.52 11.58
C VAL A 64 -20.51 4.78 10.90
N GLY A 65 -21.84 4.87 10.81
CA GLY A 65 -22.54 5.95 10.14
C GLY A 65 -22.94 5.60 8.70
N PRO A 66 -23.27 6.59 7.86
CA PRO A 66 -23.85 6.34 6.54
C PRO A 66 -22.93 5.59 5.56
N LEU A 67 -21.62 5.79 5.67
CA LEU A 67 -20.62 5.11 4.84
C LEU A 67 -20.07 3.90 5.59
N HIS A 68 -20.51 2.71 5.21
CA HIS A 68 -20.00 1.45 5.74
C HIS A 68 -18.79 0.97 4.92
N PRO A 69 -17.90 0.14 5.50
CA PRO A 69 -16.88 -0.55 4.72
C PRO A 69 -17.51 -1.65 3.84
N GLU A 70 -16.76 -2.15 2.86
CA GLU A 70 -17.07 -3.41 2.18
C GLU A 70 -16.68 -4.62 3.06
N THR A 71 -16.96 -5.84 2.60
CA THR A 71 -16.61 -7.08 3.33
C THR A 71 -15.82 -8.03 2.44
N ALA A 72 -14.57 -8.26 2.78
CA ALA A 72 -13.76 -9.34 2.19
C ALA A 72 -13.90 -10.59 3.07
N GLN A 73 -14.55 -11.64 2.55
CA GLN A 73 -14.78 -12.88 3.28
C GLN A 73 -13.78 -13.96 2.88
N LEU A 74 -13.00 -14.45 3.85
CA LEU A 74 -12.10 -15.59 3.64
C LEU A 74 -12.90 -16.89 3.82
N ILE A 75 -12.79 -17.77 2.84
CA ILE A 75 -13.47 -19.06 2.77
C ILE A 75 -12.42 -20.16 2.62
N ASP A 76 -12.42 -21.11 3.56
CA ASP A 76 -11.65 -22.35 3.43
C ASP A 76 -12.33 -23.26 2.40
N ILE A 77 -11.57 -23.63 1.37
CA ILE A 77 -12.01 -24.49 0.27
C ILE A 77 -11.17 -25.77 0.16
N SER A 78 -10.34 -26.08 1.16
CA SER A 78 -9.42 -27.22 1.14
C SER A 78 -10.14 -28.58 1.26
N GLY A 79 -11.39 -28.58 1.69
CA GLY A 79 -12.24 -29.76 1.78
C GLY A 79 -13.34 -29.79 0.71
N ASP A 80 -14.21 -30.80 0.81
CA ASP A 80 -15.36 -30.94 -0.10
C ASP A 80 -16.33 -29.77 0.03
N LYS A 81 -16.57 -29.31 1.27
CA LYS A 81 -17.47 -28.22 1.63
C LYS A 81 -16.72 -26.93 1.93
N MET A 82 -17.24 -25.83 1.39
CA MET A 82 -16.75 -24.49 1.67
C MET A 82 -17.10 -24.09 3.10
N LYS A 83 -16.18 -23.42 3.79
CA LYS A 83 -16.40 -22.90 5.15
C LYS A 83 -16.00 -21.45 5.23
N LEU A 84 -16.94 -20.57 5.56
CA LEU A 84 -16.63 -19.18 5.89
C LEU A 84 -15.80 -19.16 7.18
N VAL A 85 -14.60 -18.57 7.13
CA VAL A 85 -13.68 -18.55 8.27
C VAL A 85 -13.52 -17.17 8.89
N ALA A 86 -13.65 -16.10 8.10
CA ALA A 86 -13.49 -14.73 8.61
C ALA A 86 -14.14 -13.69 7.69
N ASP A 87 -14.60 -12.61 8.31
CA ASP A 87 -15.02 -11.37 7.66
C ASP A 87 -14.00 -10.27 7.96
N HIS A 88 -13.58 -9.54 6.93
CA HIS A 88 -12.69 -8.37 7.08
C HIS A 88 -13.34 -7.12 6.49
N ALA A 89 -13.35 -6.04 7.28
CA ALA A 89 -13.73 -4.73 6.79
C ALA A 89 -12.60 -4.16 5.91
N VAL A 90 -12.94 -3.66 4.72
CA VAL A 90 -11.97 -3.11 3.75
C VAL A 90 -12.44 -1.75 3.22
N TYR A 91 -11.51 -0.90 2.79
CA TYR A 91 -11.78 0.46 2.33
C TYR A 91 -10.86 0.88 1.15
N SER A 92 -11.31 1.62 0.13
CA SER A 92 -12.71 1.80 -0.30
C SER A 92 -12.91 0.94 -1.54
N GLU A 93 -13.81 -0.04 -1.43
CA GLU A 93 -14.22 -0.96 -2.46
C GLU A 93 -13.08 -1.59 -3.28
N PRO A 94 -12.28 -2.51 -2.70
CA PRO A 94 -11.41 -3.36 -3.51
C PRO A 94 -12.23 -4.05 -4.60
N HIS A 95 -11.76 -3.93 -5.83
CA HIS A 95 -12.42 -4.53 -6.99
C HIS A 95 -11.90 -5.92 -7.28
N ASP A 96 -10.59 -6.11 -7.15
CA ASP A 96 -9.87 -7.30 -7.58
C ASP A 96 -8.65 -7.53 -6.69
N SER A 97 -8.22 -8.78 -6.55
CA SER A 97 -7.04 -9.14 -5.75
C SER A 97 -6.42 -10.45 -6.22
N ILE A 98 -5.13 -10.61 -5.93
CA ILE A 98 -4.41 -11.88 -6.09
C ILE A 98 -3.80 -12.28 -4.76
N VAL A 99 -3.70 -13.59 -4.54
CA VAL A 99 -3.09 -14.15 -3.35
C VAL A 99 -1.88 -14.97 -3.78
N ILE A 100 -0.69 -14.53 -3.38
CA ILE A 100 0.58 -15.13 -3.76
C ILE A 100 1.28 -15.74 -2.54
N ARG A 101 1.95 -16.88 -2.72
CA ARG A 101 2.74 -17.47 -1.63
C ARG A 101 3.92 -16.56 -1.26
N ARG A 102 4.16 -16.45 0.05
CA ARG A 102 5.24 -15.60 0.60
C ARG A 102 6.64 -15.95 0.10
N ASP A 103 6.91 -17.22 -0.23
CA ASP A 103 8.23 -17.70 -0.66
C ASP A 103 8.65 -17.21 -2.05
N ILE A 104 7.69 -16.72 -2.84
CA ILE A 104 7.92 -16.16 -4.18
C ILE A 104 8.29 -14.68 -4.11
N ILE A 105 7.85 -13.98 -3.05
CA ILE A 105 8.07 -12.54 -2.89
C ILE A 105 9.34 -12.32 -2.06
N LYS A 106 10.32 -11.64 -2.66
CA LYS A 106 11.54 -11.19 -1.97
C LYS A 106 11.48 -9.68 -1.83
N THR A 107 11.39 -9.21 -0.59
CA THR A 107 11.41 -7.79 -0.25
C THR A 107 12.83 -7.32 0.09
N ARG A 108 12.98 -6.02 0.32
CA ARG A 108 14.17 -5.40 0.92
C ARG A 108 13.77 -4.71 2.22
N GLN A 109 14.68 -4.68 3.20
CA GLN A 109 14.45 -4.03 4.49
C GLN A 109 14.81 -2.53 4.47
N VAL A 110 15.84 -2.18 3.70
CA VAL A 110 16.31 -0.81 3.48
C VAL A 110 16.64 -0.63 2.00
N TYR A 111 16.66 0.62 1.52
CA TYR A 111 17.09 0.90 0.15
C TYR A 111 18.62 0.81 0.01
N ASN A 112 19.11 0.73 -1.23
CA ASN A 112 20.50 1.08 -1.52
C ASN A 112 20.56 2.57 -1.88
N ILE A 113 21.34 3.35 -1.13
CA ILE A 113 21.47 4.79 -1.33
C ILE A 113 22.01 5.16 -2.73
N ASP A 114 22.74 4.25 -3.37
CA ASP A 114 23.26 4.44 -4.73
C ASP A 114 22.17 4.37 -5.82
N GLU A 115 20.95 3.92 -5.48
CA GLU A 115 19.78 4.00 -6.38
C GLU A 115 19.29 5.44 -6.58
N PHE A 116 19.75 6.39 -5.76
CA PHE A 116 19.30 7.78 -5.75
C PHE A 116 20.42 8.74 -6.17
N PRO A 117 20.43 9.21 -7.43
CA PRO A 117 21.51 10.08 -7.94
C PRO A 117 21.69 11.40 -7.17
N ASN A 118 20.63 11.88 -6.52
CA ASN A 118 20.63 13.13 -5.77
C ASN A 118 20.83 12.94 -4.26
N ALA A 119 21.15 11.71 -3.80
CA ALA A 119 21.34 11.44 -2.39
C ALA A 119 22.50 12.24 -1.79
N VAL A 120 22.24 12.83 -0.63
CA VAL A 120 23.26 13.46 0.23
C VAL A 120 23.79 12.39 1.16
N LYS A 121 25.05 11.97 0.99
CA LYS A 121 25.56 10.74 1.62
C LYS A 121 26.26 10.97 2.96
N ASP A 122 26.64 12.20 3.24
CA ASP A 122 27.26 12.61 4.51
C ASP A 122 26.53 13.84 5.05
N PRO A 123 26.22 13.92 6.37
CA PRO A 123 25.61 15.11 6.96
C PRO A 123 26.39 16.40 6.67
N LYS A 124 27.70 16.34 6.48
CA LYS A 124 28.56 17.49 6.13
C LYS A 124 28.28 18.06 4.75
N GLU A 125 27.63 17.31 3.87
CA GLU A 125 27.24 17.77 2.53
C GLU A 125 25.91 18.56 2.54
N CYS A 126 25.23 18.64 3.69
CA CYS A 126 24.02 19.45 3.83
C CYS A 126 24.31 20.92 3.55
N ARG A 127 23.52 21.54 2.67
CA ARG A 127 23.77 22.91 2.20
C ARG A 127 22.55 23.50 1.50
N VAL A 128 22.59 24.81 1.31
CA VAL A 128 21.62 25.56 0.50
C VAL A 128 22.34 26.09 -0.73
N GLU A 129 21.92 25.66 -1.91
CA GLU A 129 22.42 26.17 -3.19
C GLU A 129 21.39 27.11 -3.81
N ARG A 130 21.85 28.25 -4.35
CA ARG A 130 20.99 29.22 -5.03
C ARG A 130 21.45 29.44 -6.46
N LYS A 131 20.52 29.32 -7.41
CA LYS A 131 20.66 29.67 -8.82
C LYS A 131 19.52 30.62 -9.22
N GLY A 132 19.75 31.92 -9.03
CA GLY A 132 18.71 32.94 -9.20
C GLY A 132 17.56 32.75 -8.18
N LYS A 133 16.35 32.49 -8.69
CA LYS A 133 15.15 32.19 -7.87
C LYS A 133 15.00 30.72 -7.50
N GLN A 134 15.80 29.84 -8.10
CA GLN A 134 15.82 28.43 -7.74
C GLN A 134 16.73 28.23 -6.53
N VAL A 135 16.20 27.61 -5.48
CA VAL A 135 16.94 27.28 -4.27
C VAL A 135 16.83 25.79 -4.02
N THR A 136 17.95 25.10 -3.94
CA THR A 136 17.99 23.67 -3.59
C THR A 136 18.57 23.51 -2.20
N VAL A 137 17.81 22.91 -1.30
CA VAL A 137 18.26 22.55 0.05
C VAL A 137 18.59 21.06 0.04
N TYR A 138 19.86 20.75 0.18
CA TYR A 138 20.37 19.38 0.36
C TYR A 138 20.37 19.09 1.85
N LEU A 139 19.60 18.10 2.27
CA LEU A 139 19.33 17.80 3.66
C LEU A 139 19.48 16.30 3.91
N THR A 140 19.99 15.95 5.09
CA THR A 140 20.00 14.58 5.59
C THR A 140 19.08 14.48 6.81
N SER A 141 18.55 13.29 7.06
CA SER A 141 17.98 12.90 8.36
C SER A 141 18.74 11.70 8.90
N GLN A 142 19.07 11.75 10.18
CA GLN A 142 19.55 10.62 10.96
C GLN A 142 18.98 10.79 12.37
N ALA A 143 18.21 9.81 12.84
CA ALA A 143 17.45 9.97 14.08
C ALA A 143 18.35 10.47 15.24
N PRO A 144 17.98 11.55 15.96
CA PRO A 144 16.69 12.26 15.95
C PRO A 144 16.71 13.62 15.21
N ALA A 145 17.66 13.89 14.31
CA ALA A 145 17.88 15.24 13.78
C ALA A 145 17.98 15.31 12.25
N PHE A 146 17.59 16.48 11.72
CA PHE A 146 17.99 16.89 10.38
C PHE A 146 19.42 17.47 10.39
N GLY A 147 20.12 17.33 9.27
CA GLY A 147 21.49 17.84 9.11
C GLY A 147 21.60 19.37 9.15
N LEU A 148 20.52 20.10 8.82
CA LEU A 148 20.44 21.55 9.00
C LEU A 148 19.41 21.90 10.07
N ARG A 149 19.79 22.79 11.00
CA ARG A 149 18.89 23.31 12.03
C ARG A 149 17.92 24.36 11.49
N GLU A 150 18.37 25.14 10.51
CA GLU A 150 17.60 26.18 9.83
C GLU A 150 18.20 26.47 8.46
N PHE A 151 17.40 27.04 7.56
CA PHE A 151 17.83 27.60 6.28
C PHE A 151 16.94 28.78 5.89
N THR A 152 17.50 29.72 5.14
CA THR A 152 16.80 30.96 4.77
C THR A 152 16.59 31.04 3.25
N VAL A 153 15.36 31.32 2.85
CA VAL A 153 14.96 31.56 1.46
C VAL A 153 14.26 32.92 1.33
N LYS A 154 14.05 33.39 0.11
CA LYS A 154 13.36 34.65 -0.17
C LYS A 154 11.93 34.36 -0.63
N LYS A 155 11.02 35.28 -0.29
CA LYS A 155 9.67 35.27 -0.85
C LYS A 155 9.72 35.23 -2.38
N GLY A 156 9.04 34.26 -2.98
CA GLY A 156 8.99 34.03 -4.42
C GLY A 156 10.05 33.08 -4.95
N ASP A 157 10.96 32.57 -4.11
CA ASP A 157 11.87 31.48 -4.50
C ASP A 157 11.08 30.20 -4.82
N GLU A 158 11.59 29.45 -5.79
CA GLU A 158 11.22 28.06 -6.04
C GLU A 158 12.21 27.18 -5.29
N VAL A 159 11.73 26.58 -4.20
CA VAL A 159 12.54 25.84 -3.24
C VAL A 159 12.37 24.35 -3.48
N THR A 160 13.47 23.65 -3.76
CA THR A 160 13.52 22.20 -3.79
C THR A 160 14.21 21.68 -2.54
N ILE A 161 13.52 20.90 -1.73
CA ILE A 161 14.14 20.14 -0.64
C ILE A 161 14.52 18.77 -1.20
N ILE A 162 15.79 18.40 -1.07
CA ILE A 162 16.28 17.03 -1.29
C ILE A 162 16.62 16.49 0.08
N LEU A 163 15.86 15.49 0.53
CA LEU A 163 16.08 14.85 1.83
C LEU A 163 16.52 13.40 1.63
N THR A 164 17.65 13.06 2.25
CA THR A 164 18.19 11.69 2.29
C THR A 164 18.18 11.15 3.71
N ASN A 165 17.59 9.97 3.91
CA ASN A 165 17.61 9.28 5.19
C ASN A 165 18.87 8.41 5.30
N LEU A 166 19.75 8.75 6.24
CA LEU A 166 21.02 8.05 6.44
C LEU A 166 20.93 6.89 7.45
N ASP A 167 19.77 6.67 8.05
CA ASP A 167 19.57 5.51 8.91
C ASP A 167 19.62 4.21 8.12
N LYS A 168 20.22 3.18 8.75
CA LYS A 168 20.42 1.83 8.20
C LYS A 168 19.60 0.78 8.94
N VAL A 169 18.67 1.22 9.77
CA VAL A 169 17.79 0.37 10.56
C VAL A 169 16.47 0.23 9.79
N GLU A 170 16.01 -1.00 9.61
CA GLU A 170 14.69 -1.29 9.02
C GLU A 170 13.59 -0.51 9.77
N ASP A 171 12.57 -0.08 9.03
CA ASP A 171 11.39 0.63 9.55
C ASP A 171 11.67 2.00 10.20
N LEU A 172 12.93 2.47 10.23
CA LEU A 172 13.29 3.79 10.73
C LEU A 172 13.05 4.89 9.68
N THR A 173 11.78 5.02 9.29
CA THR A 173 11.30 6.00 8.31
C THR A 173 11.18 7.38 8.95
N HIS A 174 11.69 8.40 8.26
CA HIS A 174 11.49 9.79 8.63
C HIS A 174 10.45 10.45 7.72
N GLY A 175 9.92 11.57 8.18
CA GLY A 175 9.08 12.46 7.40
C GLY A 175 9.68 13.86 7.29
N PHE A 176 9.19 14.65 6.36
CA PHE A 176 9.49 16.08 6.28
C PHE A 176 8.21 16.87 6.07
N GLY A 177 7.75 17.50 7.15
CA GLY A 177 6.59 18.37 7.18
C GLY A 177 6.98 19.83 7.26
N ILE A 178 6.35 20.66 6.44
CA ILE A 178 6.19 22.10 6.70
C ILE A 178 4.69 22.34 6.83
N ARG A 179 4.26 22.82 8.01
CA ARG A 179 2.84 22.98 8.34
C ARG A 179 2.10 23.74 7.23
N SER A 180 0.99 23.15 6.76
CA SER A 180 0.11 23.71 5.72
C SER A 180 0.76 23.90 4.34
N HIS A 181 1.91 23.26 4.07
CA HIS A 181 2.62 23.36 2.80
C HIS A 181 2.97 22.00 2.20
N ILE A 182 3.82 21.22 2.87
CA ILE A 182 4.36 19.96 2.34
C ILE A 182 4.42 18.90 3.43
N ASN A 183 4.24 17.64 3.03
CA ASN A 183 4.49 16.46 3.86
C ASN A 183 4.86 15.29 2.94
N PHE A 184 6.03 14.68 3.15
CA PHE A 184 6.43 13.44 2.48
C PHE A 184 7.31 12.60 3.42
N ILE A 185 7.38 11.29 3.15
CA ILE A 185 8.18 10.32 3.92
C ILE A 185 9.44 9.90 3.14
N VAL A 186 10.51 9.59 3.87
CA VAL A 186 11.77 9.07 3.35
C VAL A 186 12.22 7.86 4.18
N SER A 187 12.22 6.71 3.53
CA SER A 187 12.56 5.42 4.15
C SER A 187 14.07 5.30 4.36
N PRO A 188 14.57 4.37 5.19
CA PRO A 188 16.00 4.15 5.39
C PRO A 188 16.78 4.00 4.07
N GLN A 189 17.86 4.79 3.92
CA GLN A 189 18.70 4.89 2.72
C GLN A 189 18.00 5.41 1.45
N GLU A 190 16.78 5.94 1.56
CA GLU A 190 16.07 6.59 0.46
C GLU A 190 16.45 8.07 0.34
N SER A 191 16.40 8.62 -0.87
CA SER A 191 16.38 10.07 -1.07
C SER A 191 15.14 10.48 -1.86
N LYS A 192 14.38 11.44 -1.33
CA LYS A 192 13.23 12.04 -2.01
C LYS A 192 13.38 13.55 -2.08
N SER A 193 12.64 14.17 -2.99
CA SER A 193 12.58 15.62 -3.08
C SER A 193 11.17 16.14 -3.30
N VAL A 194 10.97 17.39 -2.89
CA VAL A 194 9.75 18.14 -3.16
C VAL A 194 10.12 19.57 -3.52
N THR A 195 9.44 20.12 -4.52
CA THR A 195 9.60 21.52 -4.94
C THR A 195 8.34 22.29 -4.61
N PHE A 196 8.49 23.46 -4.00
CA PHE A 196 7.39 24.37 -3.68
C PHE A 196 7.82 25.82 -3.84
N LYS A 197 6.86 26.71 -4.00
CA LYS A 197 7.11 28.15 -4.04
C LYS A 197 7.01 28.73 -2.63
N ALA A 198 8.04 29.44 -2.19
CA ALA A 198 8.03 30.19 -0.93
C ALA A 198 7.24 31.50 -1.09
N ASP A 199 5.92 31.42 -1.23
CA ASP A 199 5.06 32.56 -1.61
C ASP A 199 4.68 33.49 -0.45
N LYS A 200 4.89 33.04 0.79
CA LYS A 200 4.57 33.78 2.02
C LYS A 200 5.83 34.04 2.86
N PRO A 201 6.04 35.27 3.36
CA PRO A 201 7.13 35.56 4.28
C PRO A 201 6.80 35.06 5.69
N GLY A 202 7.82 34.68 6.46
CA GLY A 202 7.67 34.29 7.86
C GLY A 202 8.68 33.23 8.29
N VAL A 203 8.54 32.77 9.53
CA VAL A 203 9.26 31.61 10.06
C VAL A 203 8.38 30.39 9.89
N TYR A 204 8.92 29.36 9.24
CA TYR A 204 8.24 28.10 8.99
C TYR A 204 9.03 26.97 9.63
N TRP A 205 8.38 26.22 10.52
CA TRP A 205 8.99 25.04 11.13
C TRP A 205 8.97 23.87 10.16
N CYS A 206 10.15 23.29 9.96
CA CYS A 206 10.31 21.98 9.35
C CYS A 206 10.39 20.95 10.48
N TYR A 207 9.67 19.84 10.36
CA TYR A 207 9.65 18.81 11.41
C TYR A 207 9.50 17.41 10.82
N CYS A 208 9.96 16.41 11.56
CA CYS A 208 9.73 15.02 11.23
C CYS A 208 8.28 14.64 11.55
N THR A 209 7.56 14.09 10.58
CA THR A 209 6.15 13.65 10.72
C THR A 209 6.01 12.19 11.13
N ASN A 210 7.13 11.48 11.26
CA ASN A 210 7.27 10.07 11.66
C ASN A 210 8.24 9.97 12.84
#